data_AF-A0A178B5E6-F1
#
_entry.id   AF-A0A178B5E6-F1
#
_cell.length_a   1.000
_cell.length_b   1.000
_cell.length_c   1.000
_cell.angle_alpha   90.00
_cell.angle_beta   90.00
_cell.angle_gamma   90.00
#
_symmetry.space_group_name_H-M   'P 1'
#
loop_
_entity.id
_entity.type
_entity.pdbx_description
1 polymer ?
#
loop_
_entity_poly.entity_id
_entity_poly.type
_entity_poly.pdbx_seq_one_letter_code
_entity_poly.pdbx_strand_id
1 'polypeptide(L)'
;MHSSILILSAAAALLDTASAHGFVTGVNIKGTFTKGSDPVWYYYAANSRPQTAGWDALNQDIGFVEPASVGSSDINCHKSATAGRLYVNANAGDNVEFAWNTWPDSHKGPIINYIAPCNGDCTTLTPSSLRWTKFSQSAIISPGKWVTDALISNNFKTSTVLPAKLAPGNYVIRHEIIALHGGQNDNGAQLYMQCLNFKIGGSGNVAPTNGVQGTQLYKRDDAGIKFNIYTNPTSYPFPGPALWTAAN
;
A
#
# COMPACT_ATOMS: atom_id res chain seq x y z
N MET A 1 36.26 -19.47 -57.33
CA MET A 1 34.95 -19.52 -56.66
C MET A 1 35.20 -19.75 -55.19
N HIS A 2 34.99 -18.76 -54.30
CA HIS A 2 34.66 -18.94 -52.88
C HIS A 2 34.16 -17.59 -52.36
N SER A 3 32.83 -17.44 -52.26
CA SER A 3 32.20 -16.28 -51.63
C SER A 3 32.12 -16.53 -50.13
N SER A 4 32.81 -15.70 -49.34
CA SER A 4 32.65 -15.68 -47.89
C SER A 4 31.44 -14.82 -47.53
N ILE A 5 30.36 -15.45 -47.06
CA ILE A 5 29.19 -14.78 -46.51
C ILE A 5 29.49 -14.48 -45.03
N LEU A 6 29.64 -13.20 -44.70
CA LEU A 6 29.63 -12.71 -43.32
C LEU A 6 28.18 -12.70 -42.83
N ILE A 7 27.84 -13.63 -41.93
CA ILE A 7 26.57 -13.62 -41.20
C ILE A 7 26.76 -12.72 -39.99
N LEU A 8 26.12 -11.54 -40.01
CA LEU A 8 26.07 -10.62 -38.89
C LEU A 8 24.93 -11.06 -37.95
N SER A 9 25.27 -11.75 -36.87
CA SER A 9 24.31 -12.14 -35.83
C SER A 9 23.91 -10.92 -35.01
N ALA A 10 22.73 -10.34 -35.25
CA ALA A 10 22.16 -9.31 -34.38
C ALA A 10 21.61 -9.97 -33.11
N ALA A 11 22.37 -9.93 -32.02
CA ALA A 11 21.87 -10.30 -30.69
C ALA A 11 20.93 -9.20 -30.18
N ALA A 12 19.63 -9.44 -30.24
CA ALA A 12 18.65 -8.59 -29.56
C ALA A 12 18.78 -8.80 -28.05
N ALA A 13 19.41 -7.86 -27.36
CA ALA A 13 19.35 -7.81 -25.90
C ALA A 13 17.92 -7.40 -25.49
N LEU A 14 17.15 -8.39 -25.04
CA LEU A 14 15.92 -8.13 -24.27
C LEU A 14 16.37 -7.52 -22.95
N LEU A 15 16.34 -6.19 -22.86
CA LEU A 15 16.45 -5.49 -21.59
C LEU A 15 15.15 -5.73 -20.84
N ASP A 16 15.15 -6.71 -19.94
CA ASP A 16 14.10 -6.81 -18.92
C ASP A 16 14.12 -5.53 -18.11
N THR A 17 13.17 -4.64 -18.38
CA THR A 17 12.89 -3.51 -17.51
C THR A 17 12.24 -4.08 -16.26
N ALA A 18 13.05 -4.62 -15.35
CA ALA A 18 12.60 -5.00 -14.03
C ALA A 18 12.10 -3.72 -13.34
N SER A 19 10.78 -3.50 -13.37
CA SER A 19 10.16 -2.46 -12.56
C SER A 19 10.39 -2.83 -11.10
N ALA A 20 11.35 -2.16 -10.47
CA ALA A 20 11.75 -2.45 -9.10
C ALA A 20 10.72 -1.93 -8.08
N HIS A 21 9.60 -1.36 -8.51
CA HIS A 21 8.64 -0.72 -7.62
C HIS A 21 7.21 -0.98 -8.11
N GLY A 22 6.27 -1.02 -7.17
CA GLY A 22 4.86 -1.35 -7.43
C GLY A 22 3.87 -0.34 -6.85
N PHE A 23 2.62 -0.45 -7.29
CA PHE A 23 1.46 0.26 -6.76
C PHE A 23 0.23 -0.66 -6.73
N VAL A 24 -0.81 -0.27 -5.99
CA VAL A 24 -2.08 -1.02 -5.93
C VAL A 24 -2.94 -0.70 -7.15
N THR A 25 -3.10 -1.68 -8.02
CA THR A 25 -3.98 -1.59 -9.21
C THR A 25 -5.47 -1.57 -8.85
N GLY A 26 -5.82 -2.13 -7.69
CA GLY A 26 -7.18 -2.15 -7.20
C GLY A 26 -7.41 -3.20 -6.14
N VAL A 27 -8.69 -3.37 -5.81
CA VAL A 27 -9.17 -4.22 -4.75
C VAL A 27 -10.27 -5.12 -5.28
N ASN A 28 -10.20 -6.41 -4.94
CA ASN A 28 -11.23 -7.40 -5.23
C ASN A 28 -11.97 -7.77 -3.93
N ILE A 29 -13.30 -7.70 -3.98
CA ILE A 29 -14.17 -8.16 -2.89
C ILE A 29 -15.25 -9.03 -3.51
N LYS A 30 -15.30 -10.30 -3.12
CA LYS A 30 -16.30 -11.28 -3.60
C LYS A 30 -16.43 -11.32 -5.13
N GLY A 31 -15.30 -11.19 -5.84
CA GLY A 31 -15.25 -11.21 -7.31
C GLY A 31 -15.51 -9.87 -8.00
N THR A 32 -15.83 -8.80 -7.25
CA THR A 32 -15.97 -7.45 -7.79
C THR A 32 -14.64 -6.71 -7.66
N PHE A 33 -13.99 -6.43 -8.79
CA PHE A 33 -12.75 -5.65 -8.84
C PHE A 33 -13.03 -4.15 -8.98
N THR A 34 -12.56 -3.35 -8.03
CA THR A 34 -12.62 -1.88 -8.06
C THR A 34 -11.21 -1.33 -8.25
N LYS A 35 -11.04 -0.46 -9.25
CA LYS A 35 -9.72 0.12 -9.57
C LYS A 35 -9.21 1.04 -8.47
N GLY A 36 -7.92 0.89 -8.17
CA GLY A 36 -7.10 1.86 -7.45
C GLY A 36 -6.61 2.97 -8.39
N SER A 37 -5.66 3.77 -7.92
CA SER A 37 -5.04 4.83 -8.71
C SER A 37 -3.78 4.32 -9.40
N ASP A 38 -3.81 4.19 -10.72
CA ASP A 38 -2.61 3.97 -11.53
C ASP A 38 -1.87 5.31 -11.73
N PRO A 39 -0.59 5.45 -11.33
CA PRO A 39 0.18 6.69 -11.43
C PRO A 39 0.18 7.34 -12.82
N VAL A 40 -0.11 6.58 -13.88
CA VAL A 40 -0.27 7.08 -15.25
C VAL A 40 -1.41 8.10 -15.39
N TRP A 41 -2.32 8.20 -14.42
CA TRP A 41 -3.39 9.22 -14.34
C TRP A 41 -2.86 10.64 -14.60
N TYR A 42 -1.62 10.93 -14.19
CA TYR A 42 -1.01 12.26 -14.29
C TYR A 42 -0.89 12.74 -15.74
N TYR A 43 -0.71 11.81 -16.68
CA TYR A 43 -0.52 12.11 -18.10
C TYR A 43 -1.84 12.30 -18.86
N TYR A 44 -2.99 12.03 -18.24
CA TYR A 44 -4.29 12.36 -18.81
C TYR A 44 -4.57 13.86 -18.69
N ALA A 45 -5.27 14.41 -19.68
CA ALA A 45 -5.83 15.76 -19.56
C ALA A 45 -6.72 15.84 -18.31
N ALA A 46 -6.72 16.97 -17.61
CA ALA A 46 -7.36 17.10 -16.30
C ALA A 46 -8.85 16.68 -16.28
N ASN A 47 -9.57 16.96 -17.37
CA ASN A 47 -10.99 16.62 -17.56
C ASN A 47 -11.24 15.18 -18.05
N SER A 48 -10.19 14.42 -18.39
CA SER A 48 -10.27 13.02 -18.84
C SER A 48 -9.59 12.03 -17.91
N ARG A 49 -9.09 12.49 -16.76
CA ARG A 49 -8.50 11.62 -15.73
C ARG A 49 -9.49 10.53 -15.29
N PRO A 50 -9.07 9.25 -15.24
CA PRO A 50 -9.91 8.18 -14.73
C PRO A 50 -10.40 8.50 -13.32
N GLN A 51 -11.69 8.26 -13.06
CA GLN A 51 -12.22 8.30 -11.70
C GLN A 51 -12.03 6.92 -11.08
N THR A 52 -11.38 6.86 -9.92
CA THR A 52 -11.09 5.60 -9.22
C THR A 52 -11.44 5.71 -7.74
N ALA A 53 -11.45 4.59 -7.03
CA ALA A 53 -11.58 4.60 -5.58
C ALA A 53 -10.24 4.92 -4.89
N GLY A 54 -9.13 4.72 -5.59
CA GLY A 54 -7.80 5.07 -5.12
C GLY A 54 -7.56 6.57 -5.15
N TRP A 55 -6.70 7.03 -4.24
CA TRP A 55 -6.27 8.42 -4.17
C TRP A 55 -5.14 8.64 -5.19
N ASP A 56 -5.30 9.68 -6.02
CA ASP A 56 -4.31 10.07 -7.02
C ASP A 56 -3.10 10.71 -6.32
N ALA A 57 -1.90 10.18 -6.53
CA ALA A 57 -0.65 10.68 -5.95
C ALA A 57 0.43 10.96 -7.01
N LEU A 58 1.40 11.81 -6.66
CA LEU A 58 2.55 12.16 -7.51
C LEU A 58 3.70 11.15 -7.34
N ASN A 59 3.42 9.91 -7.72
CA ASN A 59 4.32 8.77 -7.63
C ASN A 59 4.51 8.11 -9.00
N GLN A 60 4.70 8.90 -10.06
CA GLN A 60 4.90 8.42 -11.44
C GLN A 60 6.20 7.61 -11.59
N ASP A 61 7.15 7.80 -10.67
CA ASP A 61 8.35 6.98 -10.50
C ASP A 61 8.04 5.58 -9.90
N ILE A 62 6.77 5.34 -9.55
CA ILE A 62 6.30 4.18 -8.77
C ILE A 62 7.03 4.12 -7.41
N GLY A 63 7.56 5.25 -6.93
CA GLY A 63 8.46 5.31 -5.80
C GLY A 63 7.77 5.23 -4.44
N PHE A 64 8.53 5.58 -3.42
CA PHE A 64 8.15 5.52 -2.01
C PHE A 64 8.16 6.91 -1.35
N VAL A 65 7.65 6.98 -0.13
CA VAL A 65 7.94 8.05 0.83
C VAL A 65 9.07 7.58 1.74
N GLU A 66 10.13 8.38 1.89
CA GLU A 66 11.26 8.06 2.76
C GLU A 66 11.00 8.37 4.25
N PRO A 67 11.69 7.69 5.18
CA PRO A 67 11.58 7.95 6.62
C PRO A 67 11.82 9.39 7.06
N ALA A 68 12.65 10.16 6.34
CA ALA A 68 12.86 11.58 6.62
C ALA A 68 11.60 12.44 6.40
N SER A 69 10.65 11.94 5.60
CA SER A 69 9.41 12.62 5.24
C SER A 69 8.19 12.13 6.03
N VAL A 70 8.37 11.30 7.07
CA VAL A 70 7.25 10.82 7.92
C VAL A 70 6.51 11.94 8.65
N GLY A 71 7.13 13.11 8.82
CA GLY A 71 6.50 14.31 9.38
C GLY A 71 5.68 15.12 8.37
N SER A 72 5.67 14.75 7.09
CA SER A 72 4.93 15.45 6.03
C SER A 72 3.53 14.84 5.81
N SER A 73 2.66 15.56 5.10
CA SER A 73 1.34 15.04 4.71
C SER A 73 1.40 13.81 3.81
N ASP A 74 2.51 13.58 3.11
CA ASP A 74 2.67 12.50 2.14
C ASP A 74 2.55 11.12 2.78
N ILE A 75 2.88 11.01 4.07
CA ILE A 75 2.81 9.74 4.79
C ILE A 75 1.38 9.17 4.90
N ASN A 76 0.35 10.02 4.73
CA ASN A 76 -1.04 9.61 4.79
C ASN A 76 -1.39 8.70 3.60
N CYS A 77 -1.24 9.21 2.38
CA CYS A 77 -1.77 8.59 1.16
C CYS A 77 -0.81 8.66 -0.03
N HIS A 78 0.49 8.82 0.23
CA HIS A 78 1.57 9.07 -0.75
C HIS A 78 1.68 10.55 -1.16
N LYS A 79 2.72 10.86 -1.95
CA LYS A 79 3.18 12.20 -2.35
C LYS A 79 2.04 13.03 -2.93
N SER A 80 1.72 14.16 -2.30
CA SER A 80 0.72 15.12 -2.76
C SER A 80 -0.64 14.49 -3.12
N ALA A 81 -1.06 13.47 -2.36
CA ALA A 81 -2.24 12.70 -2.69
C ALA A 81 -3.54 13.54 -2.65
N THR A 82 -4.43 13.26 -3.60
CA THR A 82 -5.78 13.84 -3.67
C THR A 82 -6.85 12.75 -3.60
N ALA A 83 -8.00 13.06 -3.01
CA ALA A 83 -9.02 12.08 -2.72
C ALA A 83 -9.53 11.33 -3.96
N GLY A 84 -9.69 10.01 -3.81
CA GLY A 84 -10.40 9.20 -4.79
C GLY A 84 -11.84 9.68 -4.96
N ARG A 85 -12.44 9.35 -6.11
CA ARG A 85 -13.76 9.86 -6.52
C ARG A 85 -14.86 8.81 -6.49
N LEU A 86 -14.46 7.54 -6.46
CA LEU A 86 -15.36 6.38 -6.34
C LEU A 86 -15.13 5.68 -5.00
N TYR A 87 -15.90 4.62 -4.76
CA TYR A 87 -15.85 3.83 -3.54
C TYR A 87 -15.72 2.34 -3.87
N VAL A 88 -14.91 1.64 -3.09
CA VAL A 88 -15.00 0.19 -2.95
C VAL A 88 -16.20 -0.12 -2.03
N ASN A 89 -17.19 -0.88 -2.52
CA ASN A 89 -18.30 -1.32 -1.69
C ASN A 89 -17.91 -2.62 -0.95
N ALA A 90 -18.09 -2.65 0.36
CA ALA A 90 -17.80 -3.82 1.19
C ALA A 90 -18.75 -3.89 2.40
N ASN A 91 -18.77 -5.03 3.09
CA ASN A 91 -19.39 -5.15 4.42
C ASN A 91 -18.34 -5.42 5.48
N ALA A 92 -18.64 -5.10 6.73
CA ALA A 92 -17.86 -5.57 7.88
C ALA A 92 -17.67 -7.11 7.81
N GLY A 93 -16.45 -7.58 8.09
CA GLY A 93 -16.09 -9.00 7.98
C GLY A 93 -15.71 -9.48 6.58
N ASP A 94 -15.85 -8.66 5.54
CA ASP A 94 -15.44 -9.06 4.19
C ASP A 94 -13.92 -9.22 4.08
N ASN A 95 -13.49 -10.22 3.31
CA ASN A 95 -12.10 -10.34 2.88
C ASN A 95 -11.82 -9.38 1.72
N VAL A 96 -10.83 -8.51 1.92
CA VAL A 96 -10.40 -7.47 0.98
C VAL A 96 -9.07 -7.92 0.37
N GLU A 97 -9.07 -8.23 -0.92
CA GLU A 97 -7.87 -8.62 -1.66
C GLU A 97 -7.30 -7.39 -2.40
N PHE A 98 -6.13 -6.93 -1.99
CA PHE A 98 -5.37 -5.88 -2.68
C PHE A 98 -4.49 -6.50 -3.76
N ALA A 99 -4.57 -5.97 -4.98
CA ALA A 99 -3.76 -6.39 -6.11
C ALA A 99 -2.70 -5.33 -6.46
N TRP A 100 -1.43 -5.69 -6.38
CA TRP A 100 -0.31 -4.89 -6.83
C TRP A 100 0.01 -5.20 -8.29
N ASN A 101 0.59 -4.25 -9.03
CA ASN A 101 1.01 -4.48 -10.41
C ASN A 101 2.25 -5.39 -10.48
N THR A 102 3.15 -5.26 -9.50
CA THR A 102 4.39 -6.03 -9.35
C THR A 102 4.92 -5.84 -7.92
N TRP A 103 5.86 -6.68 -7.51
CA TRP A 103 6.67 -6.46 -6.32
C TRP A 103 8.02 -7.20 -6.42
N PRO A 104 9.17 -6.55 -6.17
CA PRO A 104 10.46 -7.22 -6.21
C PRO A 104 10.67 -8.13 -5.00
N ASP A 105 11.30 -9.27 -5.22
CA ASP A 105 11.65 -10.25 -4.19
C ASP A 105 12.60 -9.70 -3.11
N SER A 106 13.48 -8.78 -3.47
CA SER A 106 14.39 -8.10 -2.56
C SER A 106 13.66 -7.17 -1.58
N HIS A 107 12.50 -6.64 -1.95
CA HIS A 107 11.74 -5.65 -1.16
C HIS A 107 10.91 -6.32 -0.05
N LYS A 108 11.59 -7.07 0.81
CA LYS A 108 11.02 -7.76 1.96
C LYS A 108 10.56 -6.76 3.01
N GLY A 109 9.42 -7.03 3.63
CA GLY A 109 8.87 -6.13 4.64
C GLY A 109 7.48 -6.50 5.16
N PRO A 110 6.97 -5.76 6.15
CA PRO A 110 5.61 -5.91 6.63
C PRO A 110 4.59 -5.36 5.65
N ILE A 111 3.35 -5.82 5.81
CA ILE A 111 2.14 -5.22 5.25
C ILE A 111 1.31 -4.72 6.43
N ILE A 112 0.90 -3.45 6.39
CA ILE A 112 0.12 -2.81 7.45
C ILE A 112 -1.11 -2.14 6.83
N ASN A 113 -2.26 -2.31 7.47
CA ASN A 113 -3.51 -1.70 7.02
C ASN A 113 -4.11 -0.82 8.12
N TYR A 114 -4.46 0.40 7.72
CA TYR A 114 -5.13 1.38 8.56
C TYR A 114 -6.49 1.75 7.98
N ILE A 115 -7.40 2.14 8.87
CA ILE A 115 -8.72 2.65 8.53
C ILE A 115 -8.94 4.00 9.22
N ALA A 116 -9.52 4.94 8.50
CA ALA A 116 -9.91 6.25 9.01
C ALA A 116 -11.37 6.54 8.61
N PRO A 117 -12.26 6.93 9.56
CA PRO A 117 -13.61 7.35 9.21
C PRO A 117 -13.55 8.67 8.42
N CYS A 118 -14.34 8.77 7.35
CA CYS A 118 -14.45 10.00 6.57
C CYS A 118 -15.33 11.05 7.24
N ASN A 119 -16.18 10.64 8.19
CA ASN A 119 -17.17 11.49 8.86
C ASN A 119 -18.06 12.28 7.87
N GLY A 120 -18.38 11.65 6.74
CA GLY A 120 -19.04 12.29 5.61
C GLY A 120 -18.56 11.70 4.28
N ASP A 121 -18.37 12.55 3.29
CA ASP A 121 -17.90 12.16 1.97
C ASP A 121 -16.36 12.15 1.89
N CYS A 122 -15.79 10.97 1.66
CA CYS A 122 -14.35 10.81 1.48
C CYS A 122 -13.79 11.57 0.28
N THR A 123 -14.59 11.83 -0.76
CA THR A 123 -14.12 12.43 -2.03
C THR A 123 -13.71 13.91 -1.89
N THR A 124 -14.03 14.52 -0.76
CA THR A 124 -13.74 15.94 -0.46
C THR A 124 -12.63 16.12 0.58
N LEU A 125 -12.09 15.02 1.11
CA LEU A 125 -11.11 15.06 2.19
C LEU A 125 -9.71 15.43 1.69
N THR A 126 -8.91 15.97 2.60
CA THR A 126 -7.46 16.11 2.43
C THR A 126 -6.74 15.03 3.24
N PRO A 127 -5.55 14.57 2.82
CA PRO A 127 -4.85 13.50 3.54
C PRO A 127 -4.63 13.82 5.03
N SER A 128 -4.29 15.07 5.36
CA SER A 128 -4.03 15.53 6.73
C SER A 128 -5.26 15.56 7.65
N SER A 129 -6.48 15.48 7.10
CA SER A 129 -7.71 15.43 7.89
C SER A 129 -7.96 14.06 8.54
N LEU A 130 -7.33 13.00 8.00
CA LEU A 130 -7.58 11.62 8.38
C LEU A 130 -6.94 11.26 9.73
N ARG A 131 -7.61 10.36 10.46
CA ARG A 131 -7.16 9.83 11.75
C ARG A 131 -7.13 8.32 11.69
N TRP A 132 -5.94 7.76 11.66
CA TRP A 132 -5.66 6.38 11.30
C TRP A 132 -5.72 5.44 12.50
N THR A 133 -6.47 4.36 12.33
CA THR A 133 -6.53 3.24 13.28
C THR A 133 -5.98 2.00 12.59
N LYS A 134 -4.96 1.38 13.16
CA LYS A 134 -4.36 0.16 12.61
C LYS A 134 -5.30 -1.02 12.87
N PHE A 135 -5.79 -1.69 11.83
CA PHE A 135 -6.72 -2.81 12.00
C PHE A 135 -6.13 -4.17 11.57
N SER A 136 -5.00 -4.15 10.84
CA SER A 136 -4.31 -5.37 10.42
C SER A 136 -2.82 -5.09 10.23
N GLN A 137 -1.99 -6.06 10.59
CA GLN A 137 -0.54 -6.02 10.40
C GLN A 137 0.01 -7.45 10.27
N SER A 138 0.91 -7.66 9.32
CA SER A 138 1.58 -8.94 9.09
C SER A 138 3.02 -8.69 8.65
N ALA A 139 3.97 -9.56 9.05
CA ALA A 139 5.38 -9.41 8.71
C ALA A 139 6.04 -10.74 8.35
N ILE A 140 6.75 -11.36 9.30
CA ILE A 140 7.49 -12.61 9.07
C ILE A 140 6.53 -13.79 9.25
N ILE A 141 6.41 -14.65 8.23
CA ILE A 141 5.59 -15.86 8.23
C ILE A 141 6.36 -17.03 8.86
N SER A 142 7.63 -17.15 8.47
CA SER A 142 8.59 -18.12 8.97
C SER A 142 10.00 -17.54 8.79
N PRO A 143 11.04 -18.10 9.44
CA PRO A 143 12.41 -17.61 9.24
C PRO A 143 12.75 -17.48 7.74
N GLY A 144 13.20 -16.29 7.34
CA GLY A 144 13.53 -15.97 5.94
C GLY A 144 12.34 -15.70 4.99
N LYS A 145 11.09 -15.91 5.43
CA LYS A 145 9.88 -15.71 4.61
C LYS A 145 9.00 -14.59 5.16
N TRP A 146 8.82 -13.54 4.36
CA TRP A 146 8.00 -12.37 4.67
C TRP A 146 6.65 -12.44 3.98
N VAL A 147 5.69 -11.64 4.45
CA VAL A 147 4.37 -11.50 3.82
C VAL A 147 4.45 -10.98 2.38
N THR A 148 5.47 -10.21 2.03
CA THR A 148 5.73 -9.80 0.64
C THR A 148 6.13 -10.99 -0.25
N ASP A 149 6.78 -12.02 0.29
CA ASP A 149 7.08 -13.24 -0.47
C ASP A 149 5.77 -14.01 -0.77
N ALA A 150 4.85 -14.03 0.19
CA ALA A 150 3.52 -14.60 -0.03
C ALA A 150 2.73 -13.79 -1.08
N LEU A 151 2.78 -12.45 -1.02
CA LEU A 151 2.20 -11.56 -2.02
C LEU A 151 2.72 -11.89 -3.43
N ILE A 152 4.04 -12.01 -3.61
CA ILE A 152 4.66 -12.35 -4.91
C ILE A 152 4.17 -13.71 -5.39
N SER A 153 4.21 -14.73 -4.53
CA SER A 153 3.76 -16.09 -4.87
C SER A 153 2.27 -16.18 -5.21
N ASN A 154 1.47 -15.22 -4.74
CA ASN A 154 0.04 -15.12 -4.99
C ASN A 154 -0.29 -14.12 -6.11
N ASN A 155 0.54 -14.06 -7.16
CA ASN A 155 0.37 -13.17 -8.30
C ASN A 155 0.19 -11.69 -7.88
N PHE A 156 1.04 -11.23 -6.96
CA PHE A 156 1.06 -9.88 -6.41
C PHE A 156 -0.22 -9.48 -5.66
N LYS A 157 -0.91 -10.45 -5.05
CA LYS A 157 -2.14 -10.21 -4.27
C LYS A 157 -1.95 -10.54 -2.80
N THR A 158 -2.52 -9.70 -1.94
CA THR A 158 -2.56 -9.91 -0.50
C THR A 158 -3.96 -9.62 0.03
N SER A 159 -4.38 -10.32 1.07
CA SER A 159 -5.72 -10.20 1.65
C SER A 159 -5.68 -9.74 3.10
N THR A 160 -6.71 -9.02 3.51
CA THR A 160 -7.02 -8.74 4.92
C THR A 160 -8.52 -8.79 5.14
N VAL A 161 -8.95 -9.14 6.35
CA VAL A 161 -10.36 -9.13 6.73
C VAL A 161 -10.71 -7.79 7.37
N LEU A 162 -11.82 -7.18 6.97
CA LEU A 162 -12.37 -6.02 7.66
C LEU A 162 -12.88 -6.41 9.04
N PRO A 163 -12.71 -5.58 10.09
CA PRO A 163 -13.22 -5.92 11.42
C PRO A 163 -14.72 -6.24 11.38
N ALA A 164 -15.13 -7.38 11.94
CA ALA A 164 -16.48 -7.93 11.77
C ALA A 164 -17.58 -7.08 12.44
N LYS A 165 -17.23 -6.28 13.45
CA LYS A 165 -18.13 -5.37 14.17
C LYS A 165 -17.96 -3.91 13.74
N LEU A 166 -17.20 -3.65 12.67
CA LEU A 166 -17.01 -2.30 12.13
C LEU A 166 -18.38 -1.67 11.80
N ALA A 167 -18.63 -0.48 12.33
CA ALA A 167 -19.84 0.26 12.03
C ALA A 167 -19.95 0.57 10.52
N PRO A 168 -21.17 0.57 9.94
CA PRO A 168 -21.37 1.07 8.58
C PRO A 168 -20.97 2.52 8.44
N GLY A 169 -20.45 2.89 7.27
CA GLY A 169 -20.02 4.25 6.99
C GLY A 169 -19.04 4.36 5.84
N ASN A 170 -18.60 5.59 5.59
CA ASN A 170 -17.56 5.89 4.62
C ASN A 170 -16.21 5.95 5.32
N TYR A 171 -15.22 5.25 4.78
CA TYR A 171 -13.89 5.13 5.36
C TYR A 171 -12.82 5.29 4.27
N VAL A 172 -11.64 5.77 4.64
CA VAL A 172 -10.42 5.58 3.85
C VAL A 172 -9.66 4.40 4.43
N ILE A 173 -9.30 3.44 3.58
CA ILE A 173 -8.36 2.38 3.93
C ILE A 173 -7.00 2.73 3.33
N ARG A 174 -5.97 2.73 4.17
CA ARG A 174 -4.56 2.91 3.81
C ARG A 174 -3.88 1.56 3.91
N HIS A 175 -3.56 0.99 2.76
CA HIS A 175 -2.78 -0.23 2.61
C HIS A 175 -1.32 0.14 2.38
N GLU A 176 -0.39 -0.47 3.12
CA GLU A 176 1.03 -0.12 3.03
C GLU A 176 1.95 -1.33 3.07
N ILE A 177 2.97 -1.29 2.20
CA ILE A 177 4.19 -2.10 2.34
C ILE A 177 5.33 -1.19 2.80
N ILE A 178 6.13 -1.65 3.76
CA ILE A 178 7.38 -0.99 4.15
C ILE A 178 8.53 -1.88 3.64
N ALA A 179 9.21 -1.51 2.56
CA ALA A 179 10.35 -2.29 2.08
C ALA A 179 11.60 -2.02 2.93
N LEU A 180 12.25 -3.09 3.39
CA LEU A 180 13.33 -3.03 4.39
C LEU A 180 14.70 -3.48 3.84
N HIS A 181 14.85 -3.63 2.52
CA HIS A 181 16.12 -4.04 1.91
C HIS A 181 17.27 -3.06 2.20
N GLY A 182 16.96 -1.76 2.33
CA GLY A 182 17.87 -0.71 2.80
C GLY A 182 17.71 -0.35 4.29
N GLY A 183 16.77 -0.96 5.01
CA GLY A 183 16.30 -0.52 6.33
C GLY A 183 17.34 -0.56 7.46
N GLN A 184 18.45 -1.27 7.28
CA GLN A 184 19.55 -1.29 8.26
C GLN A 184 20.22 0.10 8.40
N ASN A 185 20.10 0.93 7.37
CA ASN A 185 20.65 2.27 7.33
C ASN A 185 19.59 3.31 7.72
N ASP A 186 20.05 4.42 8.28
CA ASP A 186 19.19 5.58 8.48
C ASP A 186 18.58 6.05 7.15
N ASN A 187 17.29 6.38 7.16
CA ASN A 187 16.49 6.73 5.98
C ASN A 187 16.43 5.67 4.87
N GLY A 188 16.84 4.42 5.14
CA GLY A 188 16.96 3.38 4.12
C GLY A 188 15.70 2.52 3.90
N ALA A 189 14.73 2.56 4.81
CA ALA A 189 13.42 1.95 4.56
C ALA A 189 12.63 2.74 3.53
N GLN A 190 11.69 2.09 2.86
CA GLN A 190 10.88 2.69 1.79
C GLN A 190 9.40 2.42 2.04
N LEU A 191 8.59 3.47 2.14
CA LEU A 191 7.19 3.40 2.57
C LEU A 191 6.26 3.54 1.36
N TYR A 192 5.47 2.50 1.07
CA TYR A 192 4.57 2.43 -0.08
C TYR A 192 3.13 2.33 0.39
N MET A 193 2.54 3.45 0.75
CA MET A 193 1.13 3.54 1.12
C MET A 193 0.25 3.86 -0.08
N GLN A 194 -0.93 3.27 -0.13
CA GLN A 194 -1.97 3.52 -1.10
C GLN A 194 -3.32 3.64 -0.37
N CYS A 195 -4.01 4.75 -0.58
CA CYS A 195 -5.32 5.02 0.02
C CYS A 195 -6.45 4.72 -0.97
N LEU A 196 -7.52 4.13 -0.47
CA LEU A 196 -8.75 3.92 -1.24
C LEU A 196 -9.96 4.27 -0.37
N ASN A 197 -10.99 4.84 -0.99
CA ASN A 197 -12.28 5.09 -0.35
C ASN A 197 -13.10 3.81 -0.31
N PHE A 198 -13.70 3.53 0.84
CA PHE A 198 -14.57 2.40 1.09
C PHE A 198 -15.93 2.88 1.59
N LYS A 199 -16.99 2.26 1.08
CA LYS A 199 -18.35 2.38 1.60
C LYS A 199 -18.70 1.07 2.26
N ILE A 200 -18.69 1.07 3.58
CA ILE A 200 -18.89 -0.11 4.42
C ILE A 200 -20.36 -0.21 4.82
N GLY A 201 -20.98 -1.34 4.51
CA GLY A 201 -22.29 -1.75 5.02
C GLY A 201 -22.18 -2.79 6.15
N GLY A 202 -23.32 -3.36 6.53
CA GLY A 202 -23.42 -4.38 7.59
C GLY A 202 -24.17 -3.90 8.82
N SER A 203 -24.03 -4.64 9.92
CA SER A 203 -24.73 -4.40 11.20
C SER A 203 -23.78 -4.15 12.37
N GLY A 204 -22.49 -3.98 12.11
CA GLY A 204 -21.52 -3.61 13.14
C GLY A 204 -21.85 -2.27 13.80
N ASN A 205 -21.29 -2.02 14.97
CA ASN A 205 -21.57 -0.84 15.78
C ASN A 205 -20.32 -0.23 16.42
N VAL A 206 -19.14 -0.73 16.09
CA VAL A 206 -17.86 -0.26 16.63
C VAL A 206 -17.16 0.58 15.57
N ALA A 207 -17.01 1.88 15.83
CA ALA A 207 -16.27 2.79 14.97
C ALA A 207 -14.87 3.10 15.55
N PRO A 208 -13.86 3.36 14.70
CA PRO A 208 -12.58 3.91 15.17
C PRO A 208 -12.79 5.36 15.67
N THR A 209 -12.57 5.62 16.96
CA THR A 209 -12.83 6.94 17.58
C THR A 209 -11.57 7.72 17.97
N ASN A 210 -10.43 7.03 18.16
CA ASN A 210 -9.18 7.62 18.65
C ASN A 210 -8.01 7.39 17.68
N GLY A 211 -8.22 7.65 16.40
CA GLY A 211 -7.19 7.48 15.37
C GLY A 211 -6.02 8.46 15.52
N VAL A 212 -4.85 8.06 15.02
CA VAL A 212 -3.60 8.83 15.06
C VAL A 212 -3.43 9.67 13.78
N GLN A 213 -2.85 10.87 13.87
CA GLN A 213 -2.52 11.66 12.68
C GLN A 213 -1.48 10.93 11.82
N GLY A 214 -1.55 11.05 10.49
CA GLY A 214 -0.56 10.42 9.60
C GLY A 214 0.88 10.76 9.98
N THR A 215 1.15 12.03 10.25
CA THR A 215 2.47 12.56 10.65
C THR A 215 2.98 12.06 12.00
N GLN A 216 2.15 11.32 12.73
CA GLN A 216 2.47 10.70 14.01
C GLN A 216 2.41 9.18 13.95
N LEU A 217 2.15 8.60 12.76
CA LEU A 217 2.18 7.15 12.59
C LEU A 217 3.58 6.62 12.82
N TYR A 218 4.61 7.23 12.25
CA TYR A 218 5.97 6.70 12.28
C TYR A 218 6.97 7.74 12.73
N LYS A 219 8.05 7.26 13.33
CA LYS A 219 9.29 8.01 13.54
C LYS A 219 10.38 7.40 12.69
N ARG A 220 11.30 8.26 12.22
CA ARG A 220 12.45 7.84 11.41
C ARG A 220 13.32 6.78 12.10
N ASP A 221 13.38 6.83 13.42
CA ASP A 221 14.17 5.95 14.28
C ASP A 221 13.35 4.82 14.95
N ASP A 222 12.07 4.64 14.58
CA ASP A 222 11.30 3.49 15.04
C ASP A 222 12.05 2.19 14.70
N ALA A 223 12.08 1.24 15.64
CA ALA A 223 12.83 -0.02 15.48
C ALA A 223 12.37 -0.84 14.26
N GLY A 224 11.13 -0.67 13.81
CA GLY A 224 10.61 -1.29 12.58
C GLY A 224 10.96 -0.55 11.29
N ILE A 225 11.31 0.74 11.39
CA ILE A 225 11.71 1.57 10.25
C ILE A 225 13.22 1.44 10.03
N LYS A 226 14.03 1.57 11.09
CA LYS A 226 15.47 1.27 11.04
C LYS A 226 15.71 -0.17 11.47
N PHE A 227 15.56 -1.10 10.53
CA PHE A 227 15.54 -2.54 10.79
C PHE A 227 16.46 -3.33 9.86
N ASN A 228 17.28 -4.22 10.42
CA ASN A 228 18.20 -5.07 9.66
C ASN A 228 17.60 -6.46 9.39
N ILE A 229 17.05 -6.66 8.19
CA ILE A 229 16.47 -7.95 7.76
C ILE A 229 17.52 -9.06 7.57
N TYR A 230 18.80 -8.71 7.37
CA TYR A 230 19.88 -9.66 7.07
C TYR A 230 20.39 -10.40 8.32
N THR A 231 19.84 -10.07 9.50
CA THR A 231 20.08 -10.81 10.76
C THR A 231 19.23 -12.08 10.89
N ASN A 232 18.42 -12.40 9.87
CA ASN A 232 17.44 -13.50 9.89
C ASN A 232 16.47 -13.43 11.08
N PRO A 233 15.77 -12.29 11.27
CA PRO A 233 14.87 -12.12 12.39
C PRO A 233 13.67 -13.08 12.30
N THR A 234 13.15 -13.47 13.46
CA THR A 234 11.93 -14.28 13.59
C THR A 234 10.72 -13.45 14.04
N SER A 235 10.94 -12.19 14.41
CA SER A 235 9.92 -11.23 14.81
C SER A 235 10.22 -9.84 14.25
N TYR A 236 9.19 -9.04 14.05
CA TYR A 236 9.31 -7.68 13.53
C TYR A 236 8.62 -6.67 14.48
N PRO A 237 9.33 -5.63 14.95
CA PRO A 237 8.74 -4.59 15.79
C PRO A 237 7.92 -3.63 14.93
N PHE A 238 6.63 -3.91 14.76
CA PHE A 238 5.75 -3.07 13.95
C PHE A 238 5.78 -1.60 14.39
N PRO A 239 6.03 -0.64 13.48
CA PRO A 239 5.95 0.77 13.80
C PRO A 239 4.49 1.24 13.88
N GLY A 240 4.27 2.43 14.42
CA GLY A 240 2.95 3.05 14.58
C GLY A 240 2.06 2.47 15.67
N PRO A 241 0.78 2.90 15.74
CA PRO A 241 -0.07 2.64 16.89
C PRO A 241 -0.33 1.15 17.11
N ALA A 242 -0.77 0.81 18.31
CA ALA A 242 -1.19 -0.54 18.64
C ALA A 242 -2.30 -1.03 17.71
N LEU A 243 -2.35 -2.34 17.48
CA LEU A 243 -3.41 -2.97 16.70
C LEU A 243 -4.75 -2.77 17.39
N TRP A 244 -5.73 -2.28 16.66
CA TRP A 244 -7.09 -2.11 17.12
C TRP A 244 -7.85 -3.44 17.02
N THR A 245 -8.28 -3.95 18.17
CA THR A 245 -8.95 -5.25 18.28
C THR A 245 -10.42 -5.15 18.69
N ALA A 246 -10.91 -3.94 19.03
CA ALA A 246 -12.24 -3.76 19.60
C ALA A 246 -13.39 -4.08 18.62
N ALA A 247 -13.13 -4.05 17.30
CA ALA A 247 -14.12 -4.30 16.27
C ALA A 247 -13.99 -5.68 15.59
N ASN A 248 -13.17 -6.59 16.12
CA ASN A 248 -13.03 -7.94 15.59
C ASN A 248 -14.15 -8.88 16.04
#